data_AF-A0A2U1YPW0-F1
#
_entry.id   AF-A0A2U1YPW0-F1
#
_cell.length_a   1.000
_cell.length_b   1.000
_cell.length_c   1.000
_cell.angle_alpha   90.00
_cell.angle_beta   90.00
_cell.angle_gamma   90.00
#
_symmetry.space_group_name_H-M   'P 1'
#
loop_
_entity.id
_entity.type
_entity.pdbx_description
1 polymer ?
#
loop_
_entity_poly.entity_id
_entity_poly.type
_entity_poly.pdbx_seq_one_letter_code
_entity_poly.pdbx_strand_id
1 'polypeptide(L)'
;MRERPLSVLWLQSGGCGGCTMSLLCAESPDLMTLLETAGIRLLWHPSLSEEIGAEAVDLFERILSGAEPLDVLCVEGSLLRGPNGTGRFHVLAGTGRASIDWARDLAAVAGTVVAVGTCAAFGGITAGGENIADACGLQYEGTQRGGALGAEFRARGGLPVVNVAGCPTHPNWVTETLMLLAEDALAAADLDVYQRPRFYADHLVHHGCPRNEYYEYKASAEKPSDLGCLMEHMGCLGTQAHADCNTRLWNGEGSCTRGGYACINCTAPGFEEPGHPFQQTPKFAGIPIGLPTDMPKAWFVALASLAKAATPERVRRNAAADRIVVAPTVRPTRKG
;
A
#
# COMPACT_ATOMS: atom_id res chain seq x y z
N MET A 1 6.83 -29.15 4.68
CA MET A 1 7.61 -28.26 5.56
C MET A 1 8.99 -28.13 4.94
N ARG A 2 9.49 -26.90 4.77
CA ARG A 2 10.82 -26.65 4.18
C ARG A 2 11.91 -27.31 5.02
N GLU A 3 12.95 -27.82 4.36
CA GLU A 3 14.11 -28.46 5.03
C GLU A 3 14.97 -27.46 5.81
N ARG A 4 14.88 -26.16 5.44
CA ARG A 4 15.55 -25.05 6.12
C ARG A 4 14.60 -23.85 6.24
N PRO A 5 14.82 -22.94 7.22
CA PRO A 5 14.07 -21.68 7.30
C PRO A 5 14.12 -20.87 5.99
N LEU A 6 13.02 -20.16 5.69
CA LEU A 6 12.94 -19.22 4.57
C LEU A 6 13.86 -18.02 4.86
N SER A 7 14.88 -17.80 4.04
CA SER A 7 15.81 -16.70 4.22
C SER A 7 15.29 -15.40 3.57
N VAL A 8 15.21 -14.34 4.37
CA VAL A 8 14.73 -13.01 3.93
C VAL A 8 15.87 -12.00 4.06
N LEU A 9 16.18 -11.29 2.99
CA LEU A 9 17.06 -10.12 3.02
C LEU A 9 16.24 -8.86 2.73
N TRP A 10 16.44 -7.80 3.51
CA TRP A 10 15.75 -6.53 3.31
C TRP A 10 16.71 -5.41 2.92
N LEU A 11 16.45 -4.76 1.78
CA LEU A 11 17.16 -3.56 1.35
C LEU A 11 16.27 -2.33 1.48
N GLN A 12 16.87 -1.21 1.85
CA GLN A 12 16.21 0.09 1.80
C GLN A 12 16.89 0.98 0.76
N SER A 13 16.08 1.64 -0.08
CA SER A 13 16.53 2.59 -1.10
C SER A 13 15.89 3.97 -0.89
N GLY A 14 15.52 4.69 -1.95
CA GLY A 14 14.90 6.02 -1.90
C GLY A 14 13.51 5.98 -1.27
N GLY A 15 13.47 5.89 0.06
CA GLY A 15 12.28 5.77 0.88
C GLY A 15 12.49 6.43 2.26
N CYS A 16 11.42 6.47 3.05
CA CYS A 16 11.39 7.17 4.33
C CYS A 16 11.58 6.26 5.56
N GLY A 17 11.76 4.94 5.37
CA GLY A 17 11.75 3.95 6.46
C GLY A 17 10.36 3.70 7.07
N GLY A 18 9.30 4.30 6.50
CA GLY A 18 7.94 4.18 7.00
C GLY A 18 7.35 2.78 6.86
N CYS A 19 7.79 1.98 5.89
CA CYS A 19 7.31 0.60 5.75
C CYS A 19 7.93 -0.30 6.80
N THR A 20 9.23 -0.14 7.09
CA THR A 20 9.89 -0.74 8.26
C THR A 20 9.18 -0.37 9.55
N MET A 21 8.92 0.92 9.78
CA MET A 21 8.23 1.37 11.00
C MET A 21 6.82 0.77 11.12
N SER A 22 6.09 0.71 10.01
CA SER A 22 4.77 0.09 9.96
C SER A 22 4.83 -1.41 10.23
N LEU A 23 5.83 -2.12 9.67
CA LEU A 23 6.05 -3.56 9.89
C LEU A 23 6.26 -3.87 11.38
N LEU A 24 6.99 -3.00 12.11
CA LEU A 24 7.19 -3.13 13.55
C LEU A 24 5.90 -2.95 14.37
N CYS A 25 4.83 -2.42 13.78
CA CYS A 25 3.51 -2.34 14.37
C CYS A 25 2.64 -3.59 14.08
N ALA A 26 3.21 -4.68 13.57
CA ALA A 26 2.48 -5.94 13.42
C ALA A 26 1.94 -6.41 14.78
N GLU A 27 0.68 -6.81 14.79
CA GLU A 27 -0.03 -7.30 15.96
C GLU A 27 -0.74 -8.61 15.63
N SER A 28 -0.82 -9.49 16.62
CA SER A 28 -1.54 -10.77 16.55
C SER A 28 -1.08 -11.72 15.41
N PRO A 29 0.19 -12.16 15.37
CA PRO A 29 1.26 -11.93 16.36
C PRO A 29 2.15 -10.72 16.03
N ASP A 30 3.05 -10.35 16.96
CA ASP A 30 4.11 -9.38 16.68
C ASP A 30 5.11 -9.90 15.64
N LEU A 31 5.90 -9.00 15.05
CA LEU A 31 6.83 -9.34 13.96
C LEU A 31 7.80 -10.47 14.33
N MET A 32 8.39 -10.44 15.53
CA MET A 32 9.44 -11.41 15.88
C MET A 32 8.84 -12.80 16.09
N THR A 33 7.73 -12.86 16.82
CA THR A 33 6.97 -14.10 17.00
C THR A 33 6.51 -14.66 15.64
N LEU A 34 6.07 -13.79 14.71
CA LEU A 34 5.67 -14.22 13.37
C LEU A 34 6.83 -14.84 12.59
N LEU A 35 7.98 -14.18 12.55
CA LEU A 35 9.15 -14.67 11.83
C LEU A 35 9.59 -16.03 12.38
N GLU A 36 9.65 -16.19 13.70
CA GLU A 36 10.01 -17.45 14.35
C GLU A 36 9.00 -18.56 14.03
N THR A 37 7.71 -18.31 14.23
CA THR A 37 6.65 -19.32 14.05
C THR A 37 6.43 -19.71 12.59
N ALA A 38 6.66 -18.79 11.65
CA ALA A 38 6.61 -19.07 10.21
C ALA A 38 7.89 -19.74 9.68
N GLY A 39 8.92 -19.94 10.52
CA GLY A 39 10.20 -20.51 10.09
C GLY A 39 10.95 -19.60 9.11
N ILE A 40 10.91 -18.28 9.36
CA ILE A 40 11.57 -17.26 8.54
C ILE A 40 12.83 -16.79 9.27
N ARG A 41 13.97 -16.86 8.58
CA ARG A 41 15.24 -16.29 9.04
C ARG A 41 15.51 -14.97 8.33
N LEU A 42 15.46 -13.87 9.07
CA LEU A 42 15.91 -12.58 8.59
C LEU A 42 17.45 -12.58 8.50
N LEU A 43 17.99 -12.60 7.28
CA LEU A 43 19.43 -12.57 7.02
C LEU A 43 20.02 -11.21 7.39
N TRP A 44 19.38 -10.15 6.92
CA TRP A 44 19.78 -8.79 7.26
C TRP A 44 18.65 -7.79 6.98
N HIS A 45 18.56 -6.77 7.83
CA HIS A 45 17.68 -5.63 7.68
C HIS A 45 18.37 -4.38 8.24
N PRO A 46 18.38 -3.23 7.53
CA PRO A 46 19.19 -2.06 7.89
C PRO A 46 18.89 -1.48 9.27
N SER A 47 17.65 -1.60 9.74
CA SER A 47 17.21 -1.10 11.06
C SER A 47 17.15 -2.14 12.18
N LEU A 48 17.31 -3.44 11.89
CA LEU A 48 17.06 -4.52 12.85
C LEU A 48 18.27 -5.42 13.09
N SER A 49 19.18 -5.51 12.13
CA SER A 49 20.36 -6.37 12.21
C SER A 49 21.51 -5.71 12.94
N GLU A 50 22.34 -6.54 13.58
CA GLU A 50 23.55 -6.10 14.28
C GLU A 50 24.70 -5.85 13.31
N GLU A 51 24.77 -6.59 12.20
CA GLU A 51 25.81 -6.49 11.19
C GLU A 51 25.76 -5.14 10.46
N ILE A 52 26.90 -4.46 10.39
CA ILE A 52 27.03 -3.14 9.78
C ILE A 52 28.23 -3.06 8.83
N GLY A 53 28.18 -2.12 7.89
CA GLY A 53 29.31 -1.81 7.00
C GLY A 53 29.82 -3.05 6.26
N ALA A 54 31.08 -3.41 6.50
CA ALA A 54 31.74 -4.53 5.83
C ALA A 54 31.06 -5.88 6.09
N GLU A 55 30.52 -6.12 7.29
CA GLU A 55 29.88 -7.40 7.64
C GLU A 55 28.61 -7.64 6.80
N ALA A 56 27.82 -6.57 6.60
CA ALA A 56 26.64 -6.61 5.74
C ALA A 56 27.02 -6.81 4.27
N VAL A 57 28.08 -6.15 3.80
CA VAL A 57 28.58 -6.31 2.43
C VAL A 57 29.09 -7.73 2.20
N ASP A 58 29.85 -8.30 3.14
CA ASP A 58 30.32 -9.68 3.07
C ASP A 58 29.17 -10.68 2.99
N LEU A 59 28.06 -10.43 3.72
CA LEU A 59 26.84 -11.22 3.59
C LEU A 59 26.25 -11.11 2.18
N PHE A 60 26.18 -9.91 1.60
CA PHE A 60 25.64 -9.73 0.24
C PHE A 60 26.49 -10.48 -0.78
N GLU A 61 27.82 -10.40 -0.67
CA GLU A 61 28.75 -11.13 -1.54
C GLU A 61 28.65 -12.65 -1.37
N ARG A 62 28.44 -13.16 -0.15
CA ARG A 62 28.14 -14.58 0.08
C ARG A 62 26.83 -15.02 -0.59
N ILE A 63 25.83 -14.14 -0.61
CA ILE A 63 24.57 -14.41 -1.32
C ILE A 63 24.80 -14.44 -2.84
N LEU A 64 25.50 -13.46 -3.38
CA LEU A 64 25.79 -13.37 -4.82
C LEU A 64 26.63 -14.55 -5.32
N SER A 65 27.57 -15.03 -4.52
CA SER A 65 28.37 -16.22 -4.81
C SER A 65 27.64 -17.55 -4.59
N GLY A 66 26.45 -17.52 -3.97
CA GLY A 66 25.65 -18.70 -3.66
C GLY A 66 26.09 -19.48 -2.41
N ALA A 67 27.06 -18.95 -1.65
CA ALA A 67 27.46 -19.52 -0.36
C ALA A 67 26.37 -19.37 0.71
N GLU A 68 25.53 -18.33 0.59
CA GLU A 68 24.36 -18.09 1.43
C GLU A 68 23.09 -18.07 0.55
N PRO A 69 22.12 -18.98 0.73
CA PRO A 69 20.91 -18.98 -0.08
C PRO A 69 20.00 -17.79 0.26
N LEU A 70 19.44 -17.14 -0.76
CA LEU A 70 18.45 -16.07 -0.63
C LEU A 70 17.09 -16.51 -1.19
N ASP A 71 16.11 -16.78 -0.33
CA ASP A 71 14.77 -17.13 -0.77
C ASP A 71 13.95 -15.89 -1.14
N VAL A 72 13.99 -14.85 -0.32
CA VAL A 72 13.17 -13.65 -0.52
C VAL A 72 14.02 -12.39 -0.37
N LEU A 73 14.05 -11.58 -1.42
CA LEU A 73 14.55 -10.21 -1.36
C LEU A 73 13.39 -9.24 -1.16
N CYS A 74 13.32 -8.58 -0.01
CA CYS A 74 12.44 -7.43 0.21
C CYS A 74 13.18 -6.14 -0.14
N VAL A 75 12.55 -5.24 -0.88
CA VAL A 75 13.08 -3.90 -1.14
C VAL A 75 12.05 -2.87 -0.70
N GLU A 76 12.46 -1.99 0.21
CA GLU A 76 11.71 -0.81 0.64
C GLU A 76 12.25 0.45 -0.03
N GLY A 77 11.37 1.31 -0.52
CA GLY A 77 11.74 2.56 -1.18
C GLY A 77 12.01 2.42 -2.68
N SER A 78 11.97 3.56 -3.38
CA SER A 78 12.16 3.63 -4.82
C SER A 78 13.62 3.40 -5.23
N LEU A 79 13.81 2.94 -6.46
CA LEU A 79 15.13 2.68 -7.03
C LEU A 79 15.53 3.91 -7.84
N LEU A 80 16.65 4.52 -7.46
CA LEU A 80 17.12 5.77 -8.07
C LEU A 80 18.08 5.47 -9.19
N ARG A 81 17.78 5.93 -10.41
CA ARG A 81 18.67 5.84 -11.57
C ARG A 81 19.51 7.11 -11.75
N GLY A 82 19.13 8.23 -11.14
CA GLY A 82 19.86 9.48 -11.23
C GLY A 82 21.16 9.50 -10.42
N PRO A 83 22.06 10.46 -10.69
CA PRO A 83 22.02 11.37 -11.82
C PRO A 83 22.46 10.65 -13.12
N ASN A 84 21.90 11.06 -14.26
CA ASN A 84 22.34 10.63 -15.60
C ASN A 84 22.43 9.10 -15.78
N GLY A 85 21.50 8.33 -15.19
CA GLY A 85 21.50 6.87 -15.26
C GLY A 85 22.56 6.15 -14.41
N THR A 86 23.35 6.87 -13.60
CA THR A 86 24.44 6.29 -12.80
C THR A 86 23.98 5.66 -11.47
N GLY A 87 22.75 5.94 -11.04
CA GLY A 87 22.21 5.52 -9.73
C GLY A 87 22.87 6.18 -8.51
N ARG A 88 23.82 7.10 -8.70
CA ARG A 88 24.64 7.67 -7.62
C ARG A 88 23.91 8.62 -6.68
N PHE A 89 22.65 8.97 -6.92
CA PHE A 89 21.83 9.64 -5.90
C PHE A 89 21.60 8.77 -4.66
N HIS A 90 21.78 7.44 -4.78
CA HIS A 90 21.86 6.57 -3.62
C HIS A 90 22.98 5.54 -3.79
N VAL A 91 24.04 5.70 -3.00
CA VAL A 91 25.19 4.79 -2.94
C VAL A 91 25.14 4.04 -1.61
N LEU A 92 25.27 2.71 -1.65
CA LEU A 92 25.35 1.92 -0.43
C LEU A 92 26.64 2.29 0.30
N ALA A 93 26.50 2.80 1.51
CA ALA A 93 27.61 3.36 2.28
C ALA A 93 28.79 2.37 2.38
N GLY A 94 30.01 2.88 2.18
CA GLY A 94 31.24 2.08 2.24
C GLY A 94 31.57 1.28 0.97
N THR A 95 30.64 1.13 0.01
CA THR A 95 30.89 0.31 -1.21
C THR A 95 31.28 1.12 -2.44
N GLY A 96 30.93 2.41 -2.48
CA GLY A 96 31.07 3.23 -3.70
C GLY A 96 30.14 2.82 -4.85
N ARG A 97 29.29 1.80 -4.64
CA ARG A 97 28.38 1.21 -5.60
C ARG A 97 26.94 1.71 -5.40
N ALA A 98 26.23 1.95 -6.50
CA ALA A 98 24.85 2.42 -6.41
C ALA A 98 23.96 1.33 -5.79
N SER A 99 23.04 1.73 -4.90
CA SER A 99 22.16 0.80 -4.19
C SER A 99 21.22 0.06 -5.14
N ILE A 100 20.86 0.68 -6.28
CA ILE A 100 20.08 0.03 -7.34
C ILE A 100 20.81 -1.16 -7.97
N ASP A 101 22.14 -1.12 -8.07
CA ASP A 101 22.92 -2.22 -8.64
C ASP A 101 22.98 -3.40 -7.68
N TRP A 102 23.10 -3.14 -6.37
CA TRP A 102 22.94 -4.18 -5.34
C TRP A 102 21.57 -4.83 -5.40
N ALA A 103 20.50 -4.04 -5.50
CA ALA A 103 19.14 -4.57 -5.60
C ALA A 103 18.95 -5.45 -6.85
N ARG A 104 19.52 -5.06 -8.00
CA ARG A 104 19.48 -5.84 -9.25
C ARG A 104 20.21 -7.18 -9.13
N ASP A 105 21.43 -7.17 -8.63
CA ASP A 105 22.23 -8.39 -8.49
C ASP A 105 21.59 -9.37 -7.50
N LEU A 106 21.13 -8.87 -6.35
CA LEU A 106 20.46 -9.69 -5.35
C LEU A 106 19.12 -10.22 -5.89
N ALA A 107 18.37 -9.42 -6.65
CA ALA A 107 17.13 -9.85 -7.29
C ALA A 107 17.37 -10.97 -8.32
N ALA A 108 18.51 -10.96 -9.03
CA ALA A 108 18.87 -12.00 -10.00
C ALA A 108 19.16 -13.36 -9.34
N VAL A 109 19.50 -13.37 -8.04
CA VAL A 109 19.79 -14.60 -7.30
C VAL A 109 18.71 -15.03 -6.31
N ALA A 110 17.76 -14.14 -5.99
CA ALA A 110 16.67 -14.40 -5.06
C ALA A 110 15.61 -15.37 -5.63
N GLY A 111 15.03 -16.21 -4.76
CA GLY A 111 13.88 -17.05 -5.09
C GLY A 111 12.64 -16.22 -5.47
N THR A 112 12.30 -15.22 -4.65
CA THR A 112 11.21 -14.26 -4.86
C THR A 112 11.70 -12.85 -4.54
N VAL A 113 11.15 -11.85 -5.23
CA VAL A 113 11.41 -10.43 -4.95
C VAL A 113 10.11 -9.75 -4.54
N VAL A 114 10.13 -9.04 -3.42
CA VAL A 114 8.98 -8.35 -2.83
C VAL A 114 9.27 -6.86 -2.79
N ALA A 115 8.45 -6.06 -3.47
CA ALA A 115 8.45 -4.61 -3.35
C ALA A 115 7.58 -4.22 -2.15
N VAL A 116 8.18 -3.62 -1.13
CA VAL A 116 7.50 -3.22 0.10
C VAL A 116 7.23 -1.72 0.06
N GLY A 117 5.95 -1.38 0.00
CA GLY A 117 5.45 -0.03 -0.10
C GLY A 117 5.36 0.49 -1.54
N THR A 118 4.55 1.53 -1.72
CA THR A 118 4.28 2.09 -3.05
C THR A 118 5.51 2.68 -3.73
N CYS A 119 6.50 3.16 -2.97
CA CYS A 119 7.76 3.62 -3.54
C CYS A 119 8.50 2.49 -4.28
N ALA A 120 8.62 1.31 -3.67
CA ALA A 120 9.27 0.16 -4.31
C ALA A 120 8.39 -0.48 -5.39
N ALA A 121 7.07 -0.46 -5.22
CA ALA A 121 6.14 -1.03 -6.20
C ALA A 121 6.08 -0.20 -7.48
N PHE A 122 5.88 1.12 -7.37
CA PHE A 122 5.50 1.99 -8.50
C PHE A 122 6.34 3.28 -8.63
N GLY A 123 7.26 3.56 -7.71
CA GLY A 123 8.02 4.82 -7.62
C GLY A 123 7.49 5.72 -6.50
N GLY A 124 6.17 5.89 -6.42
CA GLY A 124 5.49 6.60 -5.32
C GLY A 124 5.91 8.07 -5.18
N ILE A 125 5.82 8.61 -3.96
CA ILE A 125 6.13 10.03 -3.68
C ILE A 125 7.52 10.45 -4.16
N THR A 126 8.50 9.55 -4.16
CA THR A 126 9.86 9.86 -4.62
C THR A 126 9.94 10.09 -6.13
N ALA A 127 8.99 9.54 -6.89
CA ALA A 127 8.90 9.69 -8.35
C ALA A 127 7.99 10.87 -8.78
N GLY A 128 7.38 11.59 -7.84
CA GLY A 128 6.47 12.70 -8.17
C GLY A 128 7.19 13.93 -8.75
N GLY A 129 6.41 14.78 -9.43
CA GLY A 129 6.87 16.03 -10.01
C GLY A 129 7.75 15.80 -11.24
N GLU A 130 8.85 16.55 -11.35
CA GLU A 130 9.80 16.40 -12.45
C GLU A 130 10.65 15.11 -12.36
N ASN A 131 10.53 14.35 -11.26
CA ASN A 131 11.29 13.13 -10.99
C ASN A 131 12.80 13.28 -11.26
N ILE A 132 13.42 14.35 -10.72
CA ILE A 132 14.86 14.64 -10.91
C ILE A 132 15.75 13.48 -10.46
N ALA A 133 15.30 12.72 -9.45
CA ALA A 133 16.02 11.56 -8.94
C ALA A 133 16.01 10.35 -9.90
N ASP A 134 15.18 10.41 -10.95
CA ASP A 134 14.88 9.31 -11.86
C ASP A 134 14.52 8.04 -11.06
N ALA A 135 13.58 8.23 -10.12
CA ALA A 135 13.06 7.21 -9.23
C ALA A 135 12.05 6.32 -9.96
N CYS A 136 12.13 5.02 -9.71
CA CYS A 136 11.23 4.02 -10.27
C CYS A 136 10.92 2.92 -9.24
N GLY A 137 9.87 2.14 -9.50
CA GLY A 137 9.65 0.90 -8.77
C GLY A 137 10.56 -0.23 -9.28
N LEU A 138 10.47 -1.41 -8.66
CA LEU A 138 11.20 -2.59 -9.08
C LEU A 138 10.76 -3.07 -10.47
N GLN A 139 9.44 -3.13 -10.69
CA GLN A 139 8.85 -3.62 -11.95
C GLN A 139 7.81 -2.66 -12.59
N TYR A 140 7.70 -1.44 -12.08
CA TYR A 140 6.79 -0.43 -12.62
C TYR A 140 7.32 1.00 -12.48
N GLU A 141 6.83 1.86 -13.36
CA GLU A 141 6.95 3.32 -13.32
C GLU A 141 5.53 3.90 -13.42
N GLY A 142 4.94 4.23 -12.27
CA GLY A 142 3.50 4.47 -12.17
C GLY A 142 2.72 3.27 -12.71
N THR A 143 1.91 3.48 -13.75
CA THR A 143 1.09 2.43 -14.38
C THR A 143 1.84 1.62 -15.43
N GLN A 144 3.02 2.06 -15.86
CA GLN A 144 3.80 1.40 -16.90
C GLN A 144 4.62 0.25 -16.30
N ARG A 145 4.44 -0.97 -16.82
CA ARG A 145 5.36 -2.09 -16.48
C ARG A 145 6.75 -1.75 -17.00
N GLY A 146 7.76 -1.87 -16.13
CA GLY A 146 9.08 -1.30 -16.39
C GLY A 146 9.92 -1.24 -15.12
N GLY A 147 10.61 -0.15 -14.86
CA GLY A 147 11.36 0.04 -13.62
C GLY A 147 12.73 -0.65 -13.58
N ALA A 148 13.26 -0.84 -12.37
CA ALA A 148 14.65 -1.19 -12.17
C ALA A 148 15.06 -2.57 -12.72
N LEU A 149 14.14 -3.54 -12.69
CA LEU A 149 14.35 -4.93 -13.13
C LEU A 149 13.82 -5.21 -14.55
N GLY A 150 12.97 -4.32 -15.07
CA GLY A 150 12.36 -4.43 -16.40
C GLY A 150 11.07 -5.26 -16.44
N ALA A 151 10.27 -5.04 -17.48
CA ALA A 151 8.91 -5.59 -17.61
C ALA A 151 8.85 -7.13 -17.64
N GLU A 152 9.89 -7.78 -18.18
CA GLU A 152 9.95 -9.24 -18.34
C GLU A 152 10.60 -9.96 -17.14
N PHE A 153 11.05 -9.23 -16.11
CA PHE A 153 11.70 -9.83 -14.96
C PHE A 153 10.83 -10.92 -14.31
N ARG A 154 11.47 -12.04 -13.97
CA ARG A 154 10.97 -13.09 -13.10
C ARG A 154 12.08 -13.46 -12.12
N ALA A 155 11.74 -13.62 -10.85
CA ALA A 155 12.65 -14.15 -9.84
C ALA A 155 12.94 -15.64 -10.11
N ARG A 156 13.94 -16.23 -9.44
CA ARG A 156 14.33 -17.63 -9.70
C ARG A 156 13.20 -18.64 -9.45
N GLY A 157 12.29 -18.33 -8.54
CA GLY A 157 11.08 -19.11 -8.26
C GLY A 157 9.96 -18.94 -9.31
N GLY A 158 10.17 -18.12 -10.34
CA GLY A 158 9.25 -17.94 -11.46
C GLY A 158 8.16 -16.88 -11.27
N LEU A 159 8.03 -16.30 -10.08
CA LEU A 159 7.11 -15.19 -9.83
C LEU A 159 7.65 -13.88 -10.44
N PRO A 160 6.77 -12.95 -10.87
CA PRO A 160 7.16 -11.56 -11.04
C PRO A 160 7.50 -10.92 -9.68
N VAL A 161 7.82 -9.63 -9.65
CA VAL A 161 7.89 -8.91 -8.38
C VAL A 161 6.53 -8.98 -7.68
N VAL A 162 6.51 -9.29 -6.39
CA VAL A 162 5.30 -9.23 -5.55
C VAL A 162 5.21 -7.83 -4.94
N ASN A 163 4.19 -7.06 -5.32
CA ASN A 163 4.01 -5.68 -4.85
C ASN A 163 3.12 -5.64 -3.61
N VAL A 164 3.70 -5.37 -2.44
CA VAL A 164 2.93 -5.10 -1.21
C VAL A 164 2.80 -3.56 -1.08
N ALA A 165 1.86 -3.00 -1.82
CA ALA A 165 1.72 -1.54 -1.99
C ALA A 165 1.02 -0.86 -0.80
N GLY A 166 1.34 0.42 -0.60
CA GLY A 166 0.85 1.29 0.48
C GLY A 166 1.90 2.32 0.91
N CYS A 167 1.47 3.47 1.45
CA CYS A 167 2.38 4.52 1.94
C CYS A 167 2.01 5.00 3.36
N PRO A 168 2.49 4.32 4.43
CA PRO A 168 3.25 3.06 4.39
C PRO A 168 2.34 1.86 4.07
N THR A 169 2.94 0.69 3.85
CA THR A 169 2.19 -0.57 3.74
C THR A 169 1.66 -1.01 5.10
N HIS A 170 0.48 -1.65 5.15
CA HIS A 170 -0.03 -2.25 6.38
C HIS A 170 0.92 -3.37 6.86
N PRO A 171 1.20 -3.50 8.16
CA PRO A 171 2.09 -4.55 8.68
C PRO A 171 1.66 -5.94 8.23
N ASN A 172 0.39 -6.27 8.45
CA ASN A 172 -0.12 -7.61 8.16
C ASN A 172 -0.13 -7.96 6.67
N TRP A 173 -0.16 -6.98 5.75
CA TRP A 173 -0.02 -7.30 4.32
C TRP A 173 1.39 -7.81 4.01
N VAL A 174 2.41 -7.26 4.67
CA VAL A 174 3.80 -7.73 4.51
C VAL A 174 3.94 -9.09 5.17
N THR A 175 3.52 -9.22 6.43
CA THR A 175 3.75 -10.46 7.18
C THR A 175 2.98 -11.64 6.61
N GLU A 176 1.72 -11.47 6.20
CA GLU A 176 0.95 -12.54 5.53
C GLU A 176 1.55 -12.91 4.18
N THR A 177 2.08 -11.95 3.42
CA THR A 177 2.80 -12.25 2.18
C THR A 177 4.04 -13.11 2.45
N LEU A 178 4.81 -12.79 3.48
CA LEU A 178 5.98 -13.57 3.88
C LEU A 178 5.61 -14.98 4.39
N MET A 179 4.50 -15.11 5.13
CA MET A 179 3.98 -16.41 5.57
C MET A 179 3.56 -17.27 4.38
N LEU A 180 2.82 -16.71 3.42
CA LEU A 180 2.43 -17.42 2.20
C LEU A 180 3.66 -17.88 1.40
N LEU A 181 4.73 -17.08 1.38
CA LEU A 181 6.00 -17.49 0.76
C LEU A 181 6.73 -18.59 1.56
N ALA A 182 6.69 -18.55 2.89
CA ALA A 182 7.28 -19.58 3.75
C ALA A 182 6.58 -20.94 3.60
N GLU A 183 5.28 -20.91 3.33
CA GLU A 183 4.43 -22.08 3.08
C GLU A 183 4.42 -22.52 1.60
N ASP A 184 5.17 -21.83 0.72
CA ASP A 184 5.16 -22.02 -0.73
C ASP A 184 3.72 -21.97 -1.33
N ALA A 185 2.86 -21.12 -0.75
CA ALA A 185 1.43 -21.01 -1.01
C ALA A 185 1.03 -19.77 -1.83
N LEU A 186 1.99 -18.93 -2.24
CA LEU A 186 1.75 -17.77 -3.11
C LEU A 186 2.10 -18.09 -4.56
N ALA A 187 1.11 -18.10 -5.45
CA ALA A 187 1.29 -18.30 -6.89
C ALA A 187 1.04 -17.00 -7.68
N ALA A 188 1.42 -17.00 -8.95
CA ALA A 188 1.18 -15.85 -9.84
C ALA A 188 -0.32 -15.50 -10.01
N ALA A 189 -1.21 -16.50 -9.86
CA ALA A 189 -2.66 -16.30 -9.90
C ALA A 189 -3.21 -15.56 -8.67
N ASP A 190 -2.46 -15.54 -7.57
CA ASP A 190 -2.82 -14.86 -6.32
C ASP A 190 -2.40 -13.38 -6.35
N LEU A 191 -1.94 -12.89 -7.50
CA LEU A 191 -1.56 -11.49 -7.73
C LEU A 191 -2.54 -10.82 -8.70
N ASP A 192 -2.84 -9.54 -8.46
CA ASP A 192 -3.67 -8.73 -9.35
C ASP A 192 -2.88 -8.20 -10.57
N VAL A 193 -3.54 -7.36 -11.37
CA VAL A 193 -2.94 -6.79 -12.60
C VAL A 193 -1.68 -5.95 -12.35
N TYR A 194 -1.54 -5.40 -11.13
CA TYR A 194 -0.38 -4.64 -10.67
C TYR A 194 0.55 -5.48 -9.79
N GLN A 195 0.42 -6.82 -9.84
CA GLN A 195 1.21 -7.79 -9.07
C GLN A 195 1.03 -7.66 -7.54
N ARG A 196 -0.10 -7.14 -7.09
CA ARG A 196 -0.42 -7.04 -5.65
C ARG A 196 -1.10 -8.31 -5.15
N PRO A 197 -0.75 -8.83 -3.97
CA PRO A 197 -1.49 -9.94 -3.37
C PRO A 197 -3.00 -9.67 -3.28
N ARG A 198 -3.78 -10.58 -3.88
CA ARG A 198 -5.23 -10.43 -4.02
C ARG A 198 -5.98 -10.44 -2.68
N PHE A 199 -5.40 -11.06 -1.64
CA PHE A 199 -6.04 -11.14 -0.32
C PHE A 199 -6.37 -9.77 0.29
N TYR A 200 -5.64 -8.71 -0.06
CA TYR A 200 -5.98 -7.33 0.31
C TYR A 200 -6.44 -6.49 -0.89
N ALA A 201 -5.90 -6.77 -2.08
CA ALA A 201 -6.16 -5.96 -3.28
C ALA A 201 -7.55 -6.20 -3.90
N ASP A 202 -8.23 -7.31 -3.60
CA ASP A 202 -9.59 -7.58 -4.09
C ASP A 202 -10.69 -6.82 -3.30
N HIS A 203 -10.30 -6.07 -2.27
CA HIS A 203 -11.19 -5.20 -1.51
C HIS A 203 -11.01 -3.74 -1.91
N LEU A 204 -12.08 -2.96 -1.77
CA LEU A 204 -12.01 -1.50 -1.81
C LEU A 204 -11.98 -0.95 -0.40
N VAL A 205 -11.24 0.15 -0.17
CA VAL A 205 -11.22 0.85 1.11
C VAL A 205 -12.64 1.27 1.55
N HIS A 206 -13.55 1.46 0.60
CA HIS A 206 -14.96 1.72 0.90
C HIS A 206 -15.66 0.58 1.66
N HIS A 207 -15.24 -0.67 1.46
CA HIS A 207 -15.78 -1.82 2.18
C HIS A 207 -15.48 -1.70 3.69
N GLY A 208 -16.52 -1.77 4.52
CA GLY A 208 -16.39 -1.57 5.98
C GLY A 208 -16.24 -0.11 6.43
N CYS A 209 -16.32 0.87 5.51
CA CYS A 209 -16.19 2.28 5.87
C CYS A 209 -17.28 2.71 6.87
N PRO A 210 -16.94 3.33 8.03
CA PRO A 210 -17.92 3.74 9.03
C PRO A 210 -18.84 4.87 8.55
N ARG A 211 -18.46 5.55 7.47
CA ARG A 211 -19.24 6.64 6.86
C ARG A 211 -20.19 6.14 5.77
N ASN A 212 -20.45 4.83 5.70
CA ASN A 212 -21.22 4.24 4.60
C ASN A 212 -22.68 4.71 4.56
N GLU A 213 -23.34 4.87 5.72
CA GLU A 213 -24.70 5.45 5.77
C GLU A 213 -24.75 6.83 5.11
N TYR A 214 -23.76 7.68 5.39
CA TYR A 214 -23.68 9.00 4.77
C TYR A 214 -23.42 8.92 3.25
N TYR A 215 -22.60 7.97 2.81
CA TYR A 215 -22.33 7.74 1.39
C TYR A 215 -23.58 7.26 0.63
N GLU A 216 -24.36 6.36 1.23
CA GLU A 216 -25.59 5.81 0.65
C GLU A 216 -26.57 6.94 0.34
N TYR A 217 -26.84 7.81 1.33
CA TYR A 217 -27.76 8.93 1.19
C TYR A 217 -27.19 10.19 0.55
N LYS A 218 -25.94 10.16 0.06
CA LYS A 218 -25.24 11.33 -0.49
C LYS A 218 -25.25 12.54 0.46
N ALA A 219 -25.12 12.26 1.75
CA ALA A 219 -25.03 13.24 2.81
C ALA A 219 -23.54 13.48 3.12
N SER A 220 -22.97 14.46 2.43
CA SER A 220 -21.53 14.63 2.37
C SER A 220 -21.02 15.62 3.42
N ALA A 221 -19.78 15.40 3.88
CA ALA A 221 -19.04 16.37 4.67
C ALA A 221 -18.72 17.59 3.79
N GLU A 222 -18.82 18.79 4.35
CA GLU A 222 -18.54 20.05 3.65
C GLU A 222 -17.18 20.65 4.03
N LYS A 223 -16.69 20.32 5.24
CA LYS A 223 -15.41 20.76 5.78
C LYS A 223 -14.71 19.65 6.57
N PRO A 224 -13.41 19.78 6.88
CA PRO A 224 -12.74 18.90 7.83
C PRO A 224 -13.49 18.85 9.17
N SER A 225 -13.41 17.73 9.88
CA SER A 225 -14.15 17.37 11.12
C SER A 225 -15.61 16.93 10.95
N ASP A 226 -16.27 17.25 9.83
CA ASP A 226 -17.65 16.81 9.60
C ASP A 226 -17.77 15.28 9.57
N LEU A 227 -18.89 14.74 10.06
CA LEU A 227 -19.15 13.29 10.11
C LEU A 227 -19.55 12.68 8.75
N GLY A 228 -20.01 13.50 7.80
CA GLY A 228 -20.56 13.05 6.52
C GLY A 228 -19.60 12.31 5.60
N CYS A 229 -20.08 11.87 4.45
CA CYS A 229 -19.22 11.19 3.47
C CYS A 229 -18.16 12.14 2.91
N LEU A 230 -16.90 11.69 2.85
CA LEU A 230 -15.77 12.49 2.34
C LEU A 230 -15.64 12.45 0.81
N MET A 231 -16.39 11.60 0.11
CA MET A 231 -16.19 11.35 -1.33
C MET A 231 -16.62 12.54 -2.21
N GLU A 232 -17.71 13.23 -1.90
CA GLU A 232 -18.25 14.25 -2.79
C GLU A 232 -17.49 15.58 -2.72
N HIS A 233 -16.89 15.94 -1.59
CA HIS A 233 -16.23 17.25 -1.42
C HIS A 233 -14.77 17.17 -0.97
N MET A 234 -14.42 16.15 -0.17
CA MET A 234 -13.16 16.11 0.57
C MET A 234 -12.07 15.25 -0.09
N GLY A 235 -12.25 14.84 -1.35
CA GLY A 235 -11.24 14.13 -2.16
C GLY A 235 -11.10 12.64 -1.88
N CYS A 236 -12.03 12.02 -1.13
CA CYS A 236 -11.89 10.60 -0.78
C CYS A 236 -12.05 9.66 -1.97
N LEU A 237 -11.01 8.86 -2.24
CA LEU A 237 -10.93 7.85 -3.30
C LEU A 237 -11.26 6.43 -2.81
N GLY A 238 -11.91 6.28 -1.64
CA GLY A 238 -12.16 4.96 -1.05
C GLY A 238 -12.95 3.99 -1.94
N THR A 239 -13.80 4.49 -2.84
CA THR A 239 -14.56 3.68 -3.81
C THR A 239 -13.75 3.23 -5.04
N GLN A 240 -12.48 3.63 -5.12
CA GLN A 240 -11.54 3.30 -6.20
C GLN A 240 -10.25 2.67 -5.64
N ALA A 241 -9.96 2.89 -4.36
CA ALA A 241 -8.73 2.44 -3.73
C ALA A 241 -8.80 0.97 -3.32
N HIS A 242 -7.92 0.17 -3.91
CA HIS A 242 -7.79 -1.26 -3.63
C HIS A 242 -6.98 -1.49 -2.35
N ALA A 243 -7.68 -1.81 -1.26
CA ALA A 243 -7.15 -2.24 0.03
C ALA A 243 -8.29 -2.62 0.97
N ASP A 244 -7.99 -3.33 2.04
CA ASP A 244 -8.93 -3.76 3.07
C ASP A 244 -8.86 -2.92 4.36
N CYS A 245 -8.33 -1.68 4.31
CA CYS A 245 -8.02 -0.82 5.48
C CYS A 245 -9.17 -0.52 6.45
N ASN A 246 -10.42 -0.81 6.09
CA ASN A 246 -11.61 -0.59 6.92
C ASN A 246 -12.21 -1.88 7.47
N THR A 247 -11.77 -3.04 6.97
CA THR A 247 -12.08 -4.37 7.52
C THR A 247 -10.90 -4.93 8.31
N ARG A 248 -9.67 -4.68 7.84
CA ARG A 248 -8.42 -4.86 8.56
C ARG A 248 -7.92 -3.48 8.99
N LEU A 249 -8.03 -3.21 10.28
CA LEU A 249 -7.74 -1.89 10.86
C LEU A 249 -6.25 -1.75 11.19
N TRP A 250 -5.78 -0.51 11.16
CA TRP A 250 -4.43 -0.10 11.52
C TRP A 250 -4.31 0.03 13.04
N ASN A 251 -3.27 -0.55 13.63
CA ASN A 251 -2.91 -0.36 15.05
C ASN A 251 -4.11 -0.59 15.99
N GLY A 252 -4.77 -1.74 15.85
CA GLY A 252 -5.92 -2.17 16.66
C GLY A 252 -7.29 -1.64 16.24
N GLU A 253 -7.42 -0.36 15.81
CA GLU A 253 -8.75 0.25 15.59
C GLU A 253 -8.83 1.30 14.45
N GLY A 254 -7.69 1.75 13.94
CA GLY A 254 -7.60 2.92 13.07
C GLY A 254 -7.86 2.65 11.58
N SER A 255 -8.28 3.69 10.88
CA SER A 255 -8.17 3.81 9.41
C SER A 255 -8.24 5.28 9.04
N CYS A 256 -7.82 5.67 7.83
CA CYS A 256 -7.90 7.07 7.38
C CYS A 256 -9.31 7.63 7.56
N THR A 257 -10.33 6.89 7.09
CA THR A 257 -11.72 7.34 7.13
C THR A 257 -12.35 7.33 8.53
N ARG A 258 -11.88 6.45 9.43
CA ARG A 258 -12.24 6.50 10.86
C ARG A 258 -11.66 7.75 11.53
N GLY A 259 -10.41 8.09 11.20
CA GLY A 259 -9.76 9.32 11.65
C GLY A 259 -10.30 10.61 11.00
N GLY A 260 -11.25 10.50 10.07
CA GLY A 260 -11.83 11.66 9.38
C GLY A 260 -11.01 12.21 8.22
N TYR A 261 -10.03 11.45 7.74
CA TYR A 261 -9.22 11.78 6.58
C TYR A 261 -9.71 11.03 5.34
N ALA A 262 -9.69 11.74 4.21
CA ALA A 262 -9.99 11.16 2.92
C ALA A 262 -8.97 10.06 2.57
N CYS A 263 -9.44 8.94 2.03
CA CYS A 263 -8.54 7.97 1.42
C CYS A 263 -7.91 8.62 0.18
N ILE A 264 -6.58 8.64 0.12
CA ILE A 264 -5.82 9.20 -0.99
C ILE A 264 -5.37 8.14 -2.00
N ASN A 265 -5.88 6.91 -1.89
CA ASN A 265 -5.51 5.78 -2.74
C ASN A 265 -3.99 5.46 -2.73
N CYS A 266 -3.36 5.46 -1.55
CA CYS A 266 -1.91 5.31 -1.44
C CYS A 266 -1.36 3.94 -1.89
N THR A 267 -2.21 2.98 -2.23
CA THR A 267 -1.87 1.65 -2.75
C THR A 267 -1.88 1.57 -4.28
N ALA A 268 -2.27 2.65 -4.96
CA ALA A 268 -2.34 2.70 -6.42
C ALA A 268 -1.08 3.34 -7.04
N PRO A 269 -0.73 2.96 -8.27
CA PRO A 269 0.23 3.70 -9.06
C PRO A 269 -0.25 5.13 -9.33
N GLY A 270 0.64 6.12 -9.25
CA GLY A 270 0.34 7.52 -9.52
C GLY A 270 -0.39 8.26 -8.40
N PHE A 271 -0.52 7.67 -7.20
CA PHE A 271 -1.22 8.32 -6.09
C PHE A 271 -0.54 9.61 -5.62
N GLU A 272 0.78 9.72 -5.84
CA GLU A 272 1.60 10.87 -5.52
C GLU A 272 1.20 12.14 -6.26
N GLU A 273 0.59 12.01 -7.44
CA GLU A 273 0.20 13.12 -8.32
C GLU A 273 -1.23 12.97 -8.82
N PRO A 274 -2.25 13.16 -7.96
CA PRO A 274 -3.65 13.04 -8.33
C PRO A 274 -4.14 14.14 -9.30
N GLY A 275 -3.30 15.14 -9.63
CA GLY A 275 -3.66 16.28 -10.49
C GLY A 275 -4.56 17.33 -9.83
N HIS A 276 -4.85 17.20 -8.54
CA HIS A 276 -5.63 18.15 -7.74
C HIS A 276 -5.26 18.04 -6.25
N PRO A 277 -5.64 18.99 -5.38
CA PRO A 277 -5.42 18.84 -3.94
C PRO A 277 -6.12 17.60 -3.38
N PHE A 278 -5.43 16.80 -2.55
CA PHE A 278 -5.99 15.59 -1.93
C PHE A 278 -7.26 15.83 -1.09
N GLN A 279 -7.42 17.05 -0.57
CA GLN A 279 -8.53 17.44 0.29
C GLN A 279 -9.75 17.96 -0.49
N GLN A 280 -9.73 17.82 -1.82
CA GLN A 280 -10.78 18.34 -2.69
C GLN A 280 -11.18 17.28 -3.72
N THR A 281 -12.49 17.08 -3.88
CA THR A 281 -13.03 16.25 -4.96
C THR A 281 -13.16 17.09 -6.24
N PRO A 282 -12.48 16.74 -7.34
CA PRO A 282 -12.65 17.42 -8.61
C PRO A 282 -14.04 17.11 -9.19
N LYS A 283 -14.69 18.12 -9.76
CA LYS A 283 -16.07 18.03 -10.27
C LYS A 283 -16.19 18.61 -11.66
N PHE A 284 -17.07 17.99 -12.46
CA PHE A 284 -17.55 18.55 -13.71
C PHE A 284 -19.07 18.70 -13.63
N ALA A 285 -19.58 19.92 -13.83
CA ALA A 285 -21.02 20.24 -13.68
C ALA A 285 -21.61 19.77 -12.33
N GLY A 286 -20.85 19.89 -11.25
CA GLY A 286 -21.27 19.48 -9.89
C GLY A 286 -21.15 17.99 -9.59
N ILE A 287 -20.78 17.15 -10.56
CA ILE A 287 -20.64 15.70 -10.40
C ILE A 287 -19.16 15.35 -10.21
N PRO A 288 -18.80 14.51 -9.21
CA PRO A 288 -17.43 14.01 -9.03
C PRO A 288 -16.88 13.35 -10.31
N ILE A 289 -15.61 13.63 -10.63
CA ILE A 289 -14.93 13.01 -11.78
C ILE A 289 -14.58 11.55 -11.47
N GLY A 290 -14.05 11.27 -10.27
CA GLY A 290 -13.77 9.93 -9.78
C GLY A 290 -15.04 9.25 -9.27
N LEU A 291 -15.59 8.34 -10.06
CA LEU A 291 -16.78 7.54 -9.72
C LEU A 291 -16.38 6.12 -9.29
N PRO A 292 -17.28 5.38 -8.61
CA PRO A 292 -17.03 3.96 -8.31
C PRO A 292 -16.70 3.18 -9.59
N THR A 293 -15.70 2.30 -9.52
CA THR A 293 -15.14 1.56 -10.67
C THR A 293 -16.16 0.72 -11.41
N ASP A 294 -17.12 0.14 -10.68
CA ASP A 294 -18.05 -0.87 -11.21
C ASP A 294 -19.46 -0.30 -11.49
N MET A 295 -19.63 1.02 -11.46
CA MET A 295 -20.93 1.66 -11.67
C MET A 295 -20.93 2.59 -12.90
N PRO A 296 -21.80 2.35 -13.90
CA PRO A 296 -21.93 3.27 -15.02
C PRO A 296 -22.37 4.66 -14.55
N LYS A 297 -21.74 5.71 -15.11
CA LYS A 297 -21.94 7.11 -14.71
C LYS A 297 -23.42 7.53 -14.68
N ALA A 298 -24.21 7.12 -15.67
CA ALA A 298 -25.63 7.49 -15.75
C ALA A 298 -26.43 6.92 -14.55
N TRP A 299 -26.18 5.67 -14.18
CA TRP A 299 -26.80 5.03 -13.02
C TRP A 299 -26.35 5.67 -11.71
N PHE A 300 -25.06 6.00 -11.59
CA PHE A 300 -24.56 6.72 -10.42
C PHE A 300 -25.30 8.04 -10.21
N VAL A 301 -25.44 8.85 -11.27
CA VAL A 301 -26.13 10.14 -11.19
C VAL A 301 -27.59 9.96 -10.79
N ALA A 302 -28.31 9.03 -11.44
CA ALA A 302 -29.72 8.78 -11.15
C ALA A 302 -29.95 8.33 -9.69
N LEU A 303 -29.16 7.34 -9.23
CA LEU A 303 -29.24 6.82 -7.87
C LEU A 303 -28.80 7.87 -6.84
N ALA A 304 -27.77 8.65 -7.13
CA ALA A 304 -27.32 9.72 -6.25
C ALA A 304 -28.40 10.79 -6.05
N SER A 305 -29.08 11.22 -7.11
CA SER A 305 -30.17 12.19 -7.02
C SER A 305 -31.34 11.66 -6.17
N LEU A 306 -31.75 10.41 -6.38
CA LEU A 306 -32.82 9.77 -5.59
C LEU A 306 -32.42 9.64 -4.12
N ALA A 307 -31.20 9.17 -3.85
CA ALA A 307 -30.70 8.99 -2.49
C ALA A 307 -30.60 10.32 -1.72
N LYS A 308 -30.15 11.40 -2.39
CA LYS A 308 -30.08 12.74 -1.81
C LYS A 308 -31.46 13.34 -1.50
N ALA A 309 -32.45 13.03 -2.33
CA ALA A 309 -33.83 13.43 -2.07
C ALA A 309 -34.44 12.65 -0.89
N ALA A 310 -34.06 11.38 -0.74
CA ALA A 310 -34.54 10.49 0.33
C ALA A 310 -33.75 10.60 1.65
N THR A 311 -32.71 11.44 1.74
CA THR A 311 -31.85 11.54 2.93
C THR A 311 -32.68 11.82 4.20
N PRO A 312 -32.61 10.97 5.24
CA PRO A 312 -33.26 11.22 6.52
C PRO A 312 -32.70 12.47 7.20
N GLU A 313 -33.54 13.21 7.91
CA GLU A 313 -33.13 14.45 8.58
C GLU A 313 -31.97 14.27 9.56
N ARG A 314 -31.92 13.13 10.25
CA ARG A 314 -30.78 12.75 11.10
C ARG A 314 -29.47 12.73 10.33
N VAL A 315 -29.45 12.04 9.19
CA VAL A 315 -28.26 11.84 8.38
C VAL A 315 -27.85 13.19 7.76
N ARG A 316 -28.81 13.95 7.23
CA ARG A 316 -28.59 15.29 6.68
C ARG A 316 -27.94 16.24 7.69
N ARG A 317 -28.48 16.33 8.91
CA ARG A 317 -27.96 17.25 9.94
C ARG A 317 -26.63 16.81 10.52
N ASN A 318 -26.41 15.51 10.71
CA ASN A 318 -25.14 15.01 11.23
C ASN A 318 -24.02 15.11 10.18
N ALA A 319 -24.32 15.02 8.88
CA ALA A 319 -23.30 15.01 7.84
C ALA A 319 -22.43 16.28 7.81
N ALA A 320 -22.99 17.44 8.15
CA ALA A 320 -22.30 18.74 8.20
C ALA A 320 -21.98 19.20 9.64
N ALA A 321 -21.87 18.24 10.58
CA ALA A 321 -21.56 18.50 11.99
C ALA A 321 -20.29 17.75 12.42
N ASP A 322 -19.59 18.31 13.41
CA ASP A 322 -18.39 17.73 14.04
C ASP A 322 -18.69 16.60 15.05
N ARG A 323 -19.97 16.44 15.40
CA ARG A 323 -20.48 15.48 16.38
C ARG A 323 -21.93 15.11 16.05
N ILE A 324 -22.44 14.06 16.69
CA ILE A 324 -23.85 13.68 16.55
C ILE A 324 -24.73 14.79 17.14
N VAL A 325 -25.50 15.47 16.29
CA VAL A 325 -26.48 16.51 16.70
C VAL A 325 -27.91 15.99 16.71
N VAL A 326 -28.17 14.91 15.99
CA VAL A 326 -29.45 14.19 16.00
C VAL A 326 -29.17 12.70 16.20
N ALA A 327 -29.68 12.14 17.30
CA ALA A 327 -29.57 10.71 17.58
C ALA A 327 -30.63 9.90 16.81
N PRO A 328 -30.44 8.58 16.61
CA PRO A 328 -31.50 7.70 16.11
C PRO A 328 -32.77 7.79 16.95
N THR A 329 -33.93 7.84 16.31
CA THR A 329 -35.22 7.92 17.01
C THR A 329 -35.49 6.61 17.75
N VAL A 330 -35.68 6.68 19.07
CA VAL A 330 -36.17 5.56 19.88
C VAL A 330 -37.69 5.52 19.73
N ARG A 331 -38.20 4.57 18.93
CA ARG A 331 -39.65 4.29 18.89
C ARG A 331 -39.97 3.21 19.91
N PRO A 332 -40.82 3.46 20.92
CA PRO A 332 -41.26 2.40 21.80
C PRO A 332 -41.99 1.34 20.98
N THR A 333 -41.58 0.08 21.08
CA THR A 333 -42.37 -1.05 20.59
C THR A 333 -43.69 -1.01 21.34
N ARG A 334 -44.80 -0.68 20.66
CA ARG A 334 -46.14 -0.74 21.24
C ARG A 334 -46.31 -2.10 21.92
N LYS A 335 -46.41 -2.13 23.25
CA LYS A 335 -47.06 -3.21 23.97
C LYS A 335 -48.55 -2.88 23.97
N GLY A 336 -49.37 -3.78 23.43
CA GLY A 336 -50.82 -3.93 23.66
C GLY A 336 -51.65 -2.67 23.52
#